data_AF-A0A4Q3TPV6-F1
#
_entry.id   AF-A0A4Q3TPV6-F1
#
_cell.length_a   1.000
_cell.length_b   1.000
_cell.length_c   1.000
_cell.angle_alpha   90.00
_cell.angle_beta   90.00
_cell.angle_gamma   90.00
#
_symmetry.space_group_name_H-M   'P 1'
#
loop_
_entity.id
_entity.type
_entity.pdbx_description
1 polymer ?
#
loop_
_entity_poly.entity_id
_entity_poly.type
_entity_poly.pdbx_seq_one_letter_code
_entity_poly.pdbx_strand_id
1 'polypeptide(L)' 'MTDLERFRAETRAWLEANCPAECRGPMADDEMIWGGRDATFKTPAHKLWLERMGARGWTAPEWPAEYGGHSGAVQPRAPI' A
#
# COMPACT_ATOMS: atom_id res chain seq x y z
N MET A 1 13.69 -20.97 -5.99
CA MET A 1 12.90 -19.76 -5.70
C MET A 1 11.46 -20.03 -6.08
N THR A 2 10.59 -20.15 -5.09
CA THR A 2 9.15 -20.26 -5.24
C THR A 2 8.54 -18.95 -5.73
N ASP A 3 7.29 -19.00 -6.20
CA ASP A 3 6.55 -17.81 -6.63
C ASP A 3 6.45 -16.75 -5.51
N LEU A 4 6.21 -17.19 -4.27
CA LEU A 4 6.17 -16.33 -3.09
C LEU A 4 7.53 -15.70 -2.76
N GLU A 5 8.64 -16.41 -2.95
CA GLU A 5 9.98 -15.86 -2.72
C GLU A 5 10.32 -14.77 -3.74
N ARG A 6 9.93 -14.97 -5.01
CA ARG A 6 10.07 -13.94 -6.06
C ARG A 6 9.21 -12.72 -5.74
N PHE A 7 7.94 -12.91 -5.40
CA PHE A 7 7.04 -11.82 -5.03
C PHE A 7 7.58 -10.99 -3.86
N ARG A 8 8.11 -11.66 -2.82
CA ARG A 8 8.74 -11.00 -1.67
C ARG A 8 9.98 -10.20 -2.05
N ALA A 9 10.84 -10.75 -2.91
CA ALA A 9 12.06 -10.08 -3.36
C ALA A 9 11.74 -8.82 -4.20
N GLU A 10 10.82 -8.95 -5.17
CA GLU A 10 10.37 -7.85 -6.01
C GLU A 10 9.67 -6.75 -5.20
N THR A 11 8.80 -7.15 -4.27
CA THR A 11 8.11 -6.21 -3.37
C THR A 11 9.11 -5.46 -2.50
N ARG A 12 10.10 -6.15 -1.92
CA ARG A 12 11.15 -5.50 -1.12
C ARG A 12 11.93 -4.47 -1.94
N ALA A 13 12.44 -4.85 -3.10
CA ALA A 13 13.19 -3.94 -3.96
C ALA A 13 12.35 -2.72 -4.37
N TRP A 14 11.06 -2.92 -4.64
CA TRP A 14 10.15 -1.83 -4.95
C TRP A 14 9.93 -0.89 -3.76
N LEU A 15 9.70 -1.43 -2.55
CA LEU A 15 9.57 -0.64 -1.32
C LEU A 15 10.85 0.14 -0.99
N GLU A 16 12.02 -0.43 -1.25
CA GLU A 16 13.31 0.25 -1.06
C GLU A 16 13.46 1.47 -1.98
N ALA A 17 13.02 1.36 -3.24
CA ALA A 17 13.09 2.44 -4.21
C ALA A 17 11.95 3.48 -4.07
N ASN A 18 10.78 3.09 -3.58
CA ASN A 18 9.56 3.92 -3.66
C ASN A 18 8.99 4.37 -2.31
N CYS A 19 9.36 3.75 -1.20
CA CYS A 19 8.87 4.16 0.12
C CYS A 19 9.69 5.35 0.64
N PRO A 20 9.07 6.53 0.88
CA PRO A 20 9.76 7.67 1.49
C PRO A 20 10.30 7.32 2.87
N ALA A 21 11.47 7.85 3.23
CA ALA A 21 12.09 7.57 4.54
C ALA A 21 11.21 8.01 5.72
N GLU A 22 10.49 9.12 5.56
CA GLU A 22 9.53 9.64 6.55
C GLU A 22 8.31 8.71 6.74
N CYS A 23 7.98 7.88 5.75
CA CYS A 23 6.88 6.93 5.83
C CYS A 23 7.35 5.51 6.18
N ARG A 24 8.65 5.32 6.49
CA ARG A 24 9.20 4.02 6.92
C ARG A 24 9.21 3.94 8.44
N GLY A 25 8.59 2.88 8.95
CA GLY A 25 8.63 2.55 10.38
C GLY A 25 7.24 2.55 11.01
N PRO A 26 7.17 2.43 12.34
CA PRO A 26 5.91 2.55 13.06
C PRO A 26 5.36 3.96 12.88
N MET A 27 4.13 4.05 12.37
CA MET A 27 3.41 5.32 12.21
C MET A 27 3.07 5.88 13.59
N ALA A 28 3.39 7.14 13.85
CA ALA A 28 2.91 7.81 15.05
C ALA A 28 1.38 8.02 14.96
N ASP A 29 0.70 8.04 16.10
CA ASP A 29 -0.78 8.13 16.16
C ASP A 29 -1.32 9.37 15.42
N ASP A 30 -0.56 10.46 15.46
CA ASP A 30 -0.87 11.72 14.83
C ASP A 30 -0.48 11.77 13.33
N GLU A 31 0.23 10.78 12.80
CA GLU A 31 0.56 10.62 11.37
C GLU A 31 -0.51 9.81 10.62
N MET A 32 -1.55 9.35 11.31
CA MET A 32 -2.65 8.62 10.70
C MET A 32 -3.47 9.53 9.77
N ILE A 33 -3.37 9.27 8.47
CA ILE A 33 -4.14 9.98 7.45
C ILE A 33 -5.47 9.28 7.24
N TRP A 34 -6.53 9.90 7.75
CA TRP A 34 -7.88 9.42 7.55
C TRP A 34 -8.36 9.79 6.14
N GLY A 35 -8.86 8.79 5.41
CA GLY A 35 -9.45 9.00 4.10
C GLY A 35 -10.70 9.90 4.19
N GLY A 36 -10.79 10.88 3.30
CA GLY A 36 -11.89 11.85 3.26
C GLY A 36 -11.71 12.84 2.11
N ARG A 37 -12.73 13.68 1.87
CA ARG A 37 -12.67 14.73 0.83
C ARG A 37 -11.60 15.81 1.11
N ASP A 38 -11.27 16.00 2.40
CA ASP A 38 -10.24 16.93 2.88
C ASP A 38 -9.19 16.18 3.71
N ALA A 39 -8.50 15.20 3.09
CA ALA A 39 -7.40 14.52 3.75
C ALA A 39 -6.24 15.51 4.00
N THR A 40 -5.92 15.74 5.27
CA THR A 40 -4.78 16.57 5.66
C THR A 40 -3.52 15.72 5.67
N PHE A 41 -2.61 15.98 4.73
CA PHE A 41 -1.29 15.37 4.70
C PHE A 41 -0.32 16.23 5.50
N LYS A 42 0.33 15.64 6.52
CA LYS A 42 1.36 16.35 7.30
C LYS A 42 2.56 16.75 6.45
N THR A 43 2.97 15.88 5.54
CA THR A 43 4.08 16.13 4.63
C THR A 43 3.71 15.71 3.20
N PRO A 44 4.28 16.36 2.17
CA PRO A 44 4.06 15.96 0.78
C PRO A 44 4.51 14.51 0.49
N ALA A 45 5.44 13.98 1.27
CA ALA A 45 5.89 12.59 1.19
C ALA A 45 4.76 11.58 1.47
N HIS A 46 3.86 11.90 2.42
CA HIS A 46 2.71 11.04 2.73
C HIS A 46 1.70 10.99 1.59
N LYS A 47 1.47 12.13 0.92
CA LYS A 47 0.60 12.18 -0.27
C LYS A 47 1.18 11.35 -1.41
N LEU A 48 2.47 11.55 -1.70
CA LEU A 48 3.19 10.78 -2.71
C LEU A 48 3.16 9.27 -2.40
N TRP A 49 3.27 8.90 -1.13
CA TRP A 49 3.19 7.51 -0.71
C TRP A 49 1.82 6.91 -0.95
N LEU A 50 0.75 7.62 -0.61
CA LEU A 50 -0.63 7.21 -0.89
C LEU A 50 -0.87 7.02 -2.39
N GLU A 51 -0.41 7.96 -3.23
CA GLU A 51 -0.54 7.89 -4.69
C GLU A 51 0.20 6.67 -5.26
N ARG A 52 1.41 6.39 -4.79
CA ARG A 52 2.20 5.22 -5.22
C ARG A 52 1.54 3.90 -4.82
N MET A 53 1.02 3.82 -3.60
CA MET A 53 0.31 2.64 -3.11
C MET A 53 -1.02 2.42 -3.84
N GLY A 54 -1.74 3.51 -4.14
CA GLY A 54 -2.99 3.49 -4.92
C GLY A 54 -2.77 3.08 -6.37
N ALA A 55 -1.75 3.63 -7.04
CA ALA A 55 -1.39 3.25 -8.41
C ALA A 55 -1.02 1.77 -8.54
N ARG A 56 -0.48 1.17 -7.47
CA ARG A 56 -0.18 -0.27 -7.41
C ARG A 56 -1.36 -1.12 -6.96
N GLY A 57 -2.45 -0.49 -6.50
CA GLY A 57 -3.66 -1.13 -5.98
C GLY A 57 -3.53 -1.71 -4.57
N TRP A 58 -2.47 -1.36 -3.84
CA TRP A 58 -2.16 -1.93 -2.54
C TRP A 58 -2.93 -1.29 -1.38
N THR A 59 -3.59 -0.15 -1.61
CA THR A 59 -4.48 0.48 -0.63
C THR A 59 -5.79 -0.27 -0.47
N ALA A 60 -6.29 -0.88 -1.55
CA ALA A 60 -7.51 -1.68 -1.59
C ALA A 60 -7.31 -2.93 -2.47
N PRO A 61 -6.50 -3.90 -2.02
CA PRO A 61 -6.12 -5.04 -2.85
C PRO A 61 -7.30 -5.91 -3.30
N GLU A 62 -8.41 -5.87 -2.54
CA GLU A 62 -9.65 -6.62 -2.80
C GLU A 62 -10.60 -5.93 -3.80
N TRP A 63 -10.38 -4.64 -4.11
CA TRP A 63 -11.24 -3.93 -5.04
C TRP A 63 -10.89 -4.28 -6.49
N PRO A 64 -11.88 -4.22 -7.40
CA PRO A 64 -11.61 -4.29 -8.83
C PRO A 64 -10.61 -3.21 -9.29
N ALA A 65 -9.80 -3.53 -10.30
CA ALA A 65 -8.81 -2.61 -10.85
C ALA A 65 -9.43 -1.32 -11.43
N GLU A 66 -10.66 -1.39 -11.92
CA GLU A 66 -11.43 -0.21 -12.38
C GLU A 66 -11.66 0.83 -11.27
N TYR A 67 -11.60 0.42 -9.99
CA TYR A 67 -11.69 1.31 -8.82
C TYR A 67 -10.34 1.55 -8.14
N GLY A 68 -9.22 1.21 -8.82
CA GLY A 68 -7.87 1.40 -8.31
C GLY A 68 -7.41 0.33 -7.30
N GLY A 69 -8.06 -0.84 -7.26
CA GLY A 69 -7.58 -1.99 -6.49
C GLY A 69 -6.61 -2.89 -7.26
N HIS A 70 -5.88 -3.77 -6.56
CA HIS A 70 -4.93 -4.69 -7.18
C HIS A 70 -5.59 -5.96 -7.75
N SER A 71 -6.88 -6.21 -7.47
CA SER A 71 -7.58 -7.48 -7.78
C SER A 71 -6.85 -8.73 -7.26
N GLY A 72 -6.05 -8.57 -6.19
CA GLY A 72 -5.19 -9.62 -5.66
C GLY A 72 -6.03 -10.74 -5.04
N ALA A 73 -5.99 -11.92 -5.66
CA ALA A 73 -6.71 -13.11 -5.24
C ALA A 73 -6.56 -13.38 -3.74
N VAL A 74 -7.63 -13.12 -2.98
CA VAL A 74 -7.81 -13.69 -1.65
C VAL A 74 -7.84 -15.20 -1.84
N GLN A 75 -6.87 -15.91 -1.24
CA GLN A 75 -7.09 -17.32 -0.96
C GLN A 75 -8.38 -17.41 -0.13
N PRO A 76 -9.37 -18.23 -0.54
CA PRO A 76 -10.67 -18.25 0.12
C PRO A 76 -10.47 -18.43 1.62
N ARG A 77 -11.02 -17.50 2.41
CA ARG A 77 -11.05 -17.64 3.87
C ARG A 77 -11.75 -18.97 4.17
N ALA A 78 -11.05 -19.87 4.85
CA ALA A 78 -11.68 -21.08 5.34
C ALA A 78 -12.88 -20.69 6.21
N PRO A 79 -14.06 -21.32 6.03
CA PRO A 79 -15.17 -21.13 6.95
C PRO A 79 -14.74 -21.58 8.35
N ILE A 80 -15.23 -20.84 9.35
CA ILE A 80 -15.06 -21.15 10.78
C ILE A 80 -15.65 -22.51 11.15
#